data_AF-A0A8D2AEI3-F1
#
_entry.id   AF-A0A8D2AEI3-F1
#
_cell.length_a   1.000
_cell.length_b   1.000
_cell.length_c   1.000
_cell.angle_alpha   90.00
_cell.angle_beta   90.00
_cell.angle_gamma   90.00
#
_symmetry.space_group_name_H-M   'P 1'
#
loop_
_entity.id
_entity.type
_entity.pdbx_description
1 polymer ?
#
loop_
_entity_poly.entity_id
_entity_poly.type
_entity_poly.pdbx_seq_one_letter_code
_entity_poly.pdbx_strand_id
1 'polypeptide(L)'
;MYPWPPVLRLRTAMFWKAPLLMGLIVLGTHIWTIQKEFVDISKNLDYFVASVEFAVAQFNDDNTEENTYKLLEVGRAQKKTWTMIFLMDLDMGRTICKKHDEDIDNCPMQEGAEEKKVRCTFHVDARPWFSQFTLLYSTCTGGEGAPGFSQKKSPLPLECDSLYS
;
A
#
# COMPACT_ATOMS: atom_id res chain seq x y z
N MET A 1 -6.43 56.99 -55.07
CA MET A 1 -5.28 56.77 -54.16
C MET A 1 -5.83 56.10 -52.90
N TYR A 2 -5.85 54.77 -52.85
CA TYR A 2 -6.39 54.03 -51.69
C TYR A 2 -5.36 54.05 -50.54
N PRO A 3 -5.77 54.28 -49.28
CA PRO A 3 -4.85 54.23 -48.16
C PRO A 3 -4.53 52.77 -47.79
N TRP A 4 -3.26 52.51 -47.50
CA TRP A 4 -2.72 51.22 -47.07
C TRP A 4 -3.27 50.82 -45.69
N PRO A 5 -3.38 49.51 -45.37
CA PRO A 5 -3.82 49.08 -44.04
C PRO A 5 -2.75 49.41 -42.98
N PRO A 6 -3.15 49.66 -41.73
CA PRO A 6 -2.22 49.93 -40.64
C PRO A 6 -1.39 48.67 -40.33
N VAL A 7 -0.08 48.89 -40.18
CA VAL A 7 0.87 47.85 -39.75
C VAL A 7 0.39 47.27 -38.43
N LEU A 8 0.18 45.96 -38.40
CA LEU A 8 -0.20 45.22 -37.20
C LEU A 8 0.96 45.33 -36.20
N ARG A 9 0.86 46.24 -35.21
CA ARG A 9 1.75 46.22 -34.05
C ARG A 9 1.50 44.91 -33.32
N LEU A 10 2.41 43.95 -33.48
CA LEU A 10 2.47 42.76 -32.67
C LEU A 10 2.62 43.25 -31.21
N ARG A 11 1.54 43.16 -30.42
CA ARG A 11 1.64 43.35 -28.96
C ARG A 11 2.72 42.38 -28.52
N THR A 12 3.84 42.88 -28.00
CA THR A 12 4.87 42.04 -27.38
C THR A 12 4.17 41.22 -26.32
N ALA A 13 3.88 39.97 -26.65
CA ALA A 13 3.29 39.01 -25.73
C ALA A 13 4.18 38.95 -24.50
N MET A 14 3.59 38.75 -23.33
CA MET A 14 4.25 38.80 -22.01
C MET A 14 5.38 37.76 -21.84
N PHE A 15 6.50 37.90 -22.55
CA PHE A 15 7.63 36.98 -22.51
C PHE A 15 8.40 37.05 -21.18
N TRP A 16 8.28 38.15 -20.42
CA TRP A 16 8.92 38.29 -19.10
C TRP A 16 8.34 37.34 -18.05
N LYS A 17 7.08 36.88 -18.23
CA LYS A 17 6.45 35.92 -17.32
C LYS A 17 6.81 34.46 -17.68
N ALA A 18 7.36 34.22 -18.87
CA ALA A 18 7.78 32.89 -19.32
C ALA A 18 8.79 32.21 -18.39
N PRO A 19 9.89 32.86 -17.93
CA PRO A 19 10.81 32.21 -16.98
C PRO A 19 10.16 31.87 -15.63
N LEU A 20 9.23 32.70 -15.14
CA LEU A 20 8.49 32.42 -13.91
C LEU A 20 7.59 31.18 -14.07
N LEU A 21 6.84 31.11 -15.17
CA LEU A 21 5.98 29.96 -15.47
C LEU A 21 6.79 28.67 -15.66
N MET A 22 7.93 28.74 -16.37
CA MET A 22 8.83 27.60 -16.53
C MET A 22 9.41 27.14 -15.18
N GLY A 23 9.81 28.07 -14.31
CA GLY A 23 10.26 27.74 -12.96
C GLY A 23 9.19 27.03 -12.13
N LEU A 24 7.94 27.48 -12.18
CA LEU A 24 6.81 26.85 -11.49
C LEU A 24 6.51 25.44 -12.03
N ILE A 25 6.60 25.23 -13.34
CA ILE A 25 6.42 23.91 -13.96
C ILE A 25 7.51 22.95 -13.44
N VAL A 26 8.78 23.38 -13.46
CA VAL A 26 9.91 22.56 -12.97
C VAL A 26 9.75 22.22 -11.49
N LEU A 27 9.41 23.19 -10.65
CA LEU A 27 9.15 22.94 -9.22
C LEU A 27 7.98 21.96 -9.02
N GLY A 28 6.90 22.14 -9.79
CA GLY A 28 5.72 21.28 -9.74
C GLY A 28 6.04 19.83 -10.11
N THR A 29 6.82 19.60 -11.17
CA THR A 29 7.22 18.25 -11.58
C THR A 29 8.12 17.56 -10.55
N HIS A 30 9.04 18.29 -9.92
CA HIS A 30 9.89 17.75 -8.86
C HIS A 30 9.08 17.32 -7.62
N ILE A 31 8.17 18.17 -7.13
CA ILE A 31 7.30 17.84 -5.99
C ILE A 31 6.45 16.60 -6.28
N TRP A 32 5.85 16.56 -7.48
CA TRP A 32 5.02 15.42 -7.90
C TRP A 32 5.78 14.11 -7.96
N THR A 33 7.05 14.15 -8.39
CA THR A 33 7.90 12.96 -8.49
C THR A 33 8.23 12.40 -7.10
N ILE A 34 8.62 13.29 -6.17
CA ILE A 34 8.95 12.91 -4.78
C ILE A 34 7.74 12.30 -4.07
N GLN A 35 6.53 12.83 -4.29
CA GLN A 35 5.30 12.29 -3.70
C GLN A 35 4.95 10.86 -4.18
N LYS A 36 5.54 10.38 -5.27
CA LYS A 36 5.34 9.02 -5.78
C LYS A 36 6.43 8.04 -5.35
N GLU A 37 7.48 8.53 -4.71
CA GLU A 37 8.61 7.71 -4.32
C GLU A 37 8.25 6.84 -3.10
N PHE A 38 8.70 5.59 -3.15
CA PHE A 38 8.69 4.68 -2.00
C PHE A 38 10.11 4.59 -1.47
N VAL A 39 10.27 4.79 -0.17
CA VAL A 39 11.56 4.70 0.52
C VAL A 39 11.58 3.47 1.41
N ASP A 40 12.72 2.79 1.46
CA ASP A 40 12.92 1.65 2.36
C ASP A 40 12.84 2.13 3.82
N ILE A 41 12.21 1.31 4.66
CA ILE A 41 12.04 1.56 6.09
C ILE A 41 12.51 0.35 6.89
N SER A 42 12.73 0.58 8.18
CA SER A 42 12.97 -0.52 9.12
C SER A 42 11.74 -1.41 9.21
N LYS A 43 11.95 -2.73 9.17
CA LYS A 43 10.91 -3.74 9.42
C LYS A 43 10.34 -3.68 10.84
N ASN A 44 11.04 -3.02 11.77
CA ASN A 44 10.63 -2.88 13.17
C ASN A 44 9.90 -1.55 13.43
N LEU A 45 9.54 -0.79 12.40
CA LEU A 45 8.77 0.45 12.60
C LEU A 45 7.35 0.08 13.06
N ASP A 46 6.91 0.58 14.22
CA ASP A 46 5.65 0.16 14.88
C ASP A 46 4.44 0.14 13.94
N TYR A 47 4.20 1.23 13.21
CA TYR A 47 3.06 1.30 12.28
C TYR A 47 3.21 0.39 11.07
N PHE A 48 4.44 0.03 10.69
CA PHE A 48 4.68 -0.96 9.65
C PHE A 48 4.34 -2.36 10.17
N VAL A 49 4.78 -2.70 11.39
CA VAL A 49 4.43 -3.99 12.04
C VAL A 49 2.92 -4.14 12.19
N ALA A 50 2.23 -3.13 12.70
CA ALA A 50 0.77 -3.14 12.79
C ALA A 50 0.09 -3.26 11.40
N SER A 51 0.68 -2.66 10.36
CA SER A 51 0.17 -2.79 8.99
C SER A 51 0.38 -4.20 8.42
N VAL A 52 1.46 -4.89 8.80
CA VAL A 52 1.70 -6.29 8.45
C VAL A 52 0.66 -7.19 9.12
N GLU A 53 0.44 -7.02 10.42
CA GLU A 53 -0.59 -7.76 11.18
C GLU A 53 -1.97 -7.56 10.56
N PHE A 54 -2.34 -6.31 10.27
CA PHE A 54 -3.58 -5.97 9.56
C PHE A 54 -3.67 -6.67 8.19
N ALA A 55 -2.60 -6.66 7.40
CA ALA A 55 -2.60 -7.28 6.07
C ALA A 55 -2.78 -8.81 6.13
N VAL A 56 -2.16 -9.47 7.10
CA VAL A 56 -2.30 -10.92 7.33
C VAL A 56 -3.73 -11.26 7.78
N ALA A 57 -4.28 -10.50 8.73
CA ALA A 57 -5.66 -10.67 9.18
C ALA A 57 -6.65 -10.48 8.02
N GLN A 58 -6.48 -9.42 7.24
CA GLN A 58 -7.33 -9.13 6.08
C GLN A 58 -7.24 -10.25 5.02
N PHE A 59 -6.04 -10.78 4.77
CA PHE A 59 -5.86 -11.93 3.88
C PHE A 59 -6.61 -13.17 4.38
N ASN A 60 -6.50 -13.49 5.67
CA ASN A 60 -7.20 -14.63 6.26
C ASN A 60 -8.72 -14.47 6.21
N ASP A 61 -9.25 -13.27 6.46
CA ASP A 61 -10.68 -13.01 6.36
C ASP A 61 -11.21 -13.19 4.93
N ASP A 62 -10.48 -12.66 3.94
CA ASP A 62 -10.89 -12.66 2.54
C ASP A 62 -10.63 -13.99 1.81
N ASN A 63 -9.67 -14.79 2.27
CA ASN A 63 -9.36 -16.09 1.68
C ASN A 63 -10.52 -17.06 1.89
N THR A 64 -10.98 -17.77 0.86
CA THR A 64 -12.10 -18.73 0.99
C THR A 64 -11.71 -20.05 1.66
N GLU A 65 -10.41 -20.32 1.83
CA GLU A 65 -9.94 -21.53 2.50
C GLU A 65 -10.33 -21.56 3.98
N GLU A 66 -10.57 -22.76 4.50
CA GLU A 66 -10.94 -22.96 5.90
C GLU A 66 -9.76 -22.69 6.85
N ASN A 67 -8.55 -23.03 6.40
CA ASN A 67 -7.31 -22.86 7.15
C ASN A 67 -6.80 -21.42 7.11
N THR A 68 -6.21 -20.98 8.21
CA THR A 68 -5.55 -19.68 8.30
C THR A 68 -4.11 -19.74 7.81
N TYR A 69 -3.58 -18.60 7.41
CA TYR A 69 -2.19 -18.39 7.03
C TYR A 69 -1.49 -17.51 8.06
N LYS A 70 -0.20 -17.77 8.25
CA LYS A 70 0.67 -16.99 9.13
C LYS A 70 1.85 -16.41 8.38
N LEU A 71 2.34 -15.28 8.87
CA LEU A 71 3.55 -14.65 8.36
C LEU A 71 4.76 -15.57 8.58
N LEU A 72 5.53 -15.79 7.52
CA LEU A 72 6.84 -16.47 7.56
C LEU A 72 7.95 -15.44 7.50
N GLU A 73 7.88 -14.53 6.53
CA GLU A 73 8.92 -13.54 6.29
C GLU A 73 8.33 -12.25 5.69
N VAL A 74 8.88 -11.11 6.11
CA VAL A 74 8.71 -9.84 5.42
C VAL A 74 9.84 -9.70 4.41
N GLY A 75 9.54 -9.72 3.12
CA GLY A 75 10.51 -9.46 2.06
C GLY A 75 10.83 -7.97 1.97
N ARG A 76 9.89 -7.19 1.44
CA ARG A 76 10.02 -5.74 1.20
C ARG A 76 9.33 -4.95 2.33
N ALA A 77 9.94 -3.85 2.74
CA ALA A 77 9.38 -2.90 3.71
C ALA A 77 9.62 -1.47 3.25
N GLN A 78 8.61 -0.86 2.64
CA GLN A 78 8.69 0.48 2.06
C GLN A 78 7.55 1.37 2.52
N LYS A 79 7.78 2.68 2.54
CA LYS A 79 6.75 3.69 2.81
C LYS A 79 6.73 4.73 1.69
N LYS A 80 5.55 5.11 1.24
CA LYS A 80 5.40 6.20 0.28
C LYS A 80 5.67 7.55 0.95
N THR A 81 6.55 8.34 0.35
CA THR A 81 7.03 9.62 0.91
C THR A 81 5.86 10.56 1.27
N TRP A 82 5.96 11.22 2.43
CA TRP A 82 4.94 12.12 2.99
C TRP A 82 3.57 11.49 3.31
N THR A 83 3.46 10.17 3.27
CA THR A 83 2.24 9.43 3.64
C THR A 83 2.54 8.35 4.68
N MET A 84 1.48 7.71 5.18
CA MET A 84 1.55 6.48 5.97
C MET A 84 1.04 5.28 5.16
N ILE A 85 1.31 5.29 3.84
CA ILE A 85 1.02 4.17 2.96
C ILE A 85 2.26 3.28 2.90
N PHE A 86 2.12 2.05 3.37
CA PHE A 86 3.16 1.04 3.37
C PHE A 86 3.01 0.10 2.18
N LEU A 87 4.14 -0.20 1.53
CA LEU A 87 4.28 -1.24 0.54
C LEU A 87 5.11 -2.36 1.14
N MET A 88 4.54 -3.56 1.19
CA MET A 88 5.18 -4.73 1.77
C MET A 88 5.01 -5.97 0.89
N ASP A 89 6.05 -6.80 0.86
CA ASP A 89 5.96 -8.16 0.32
C ASP A 89 6.02 -9.13 1.50
N LEU A 90 5.02 -9.98 1.66
CA LEU A 90 4.90 -10.94 2.74
C LEU A 90 4.88 -12.35 2.17
N ASP A 91 5.73 -13.21 2.71
CA ASP A 91 5.66 -14.65 2.53
C ASP A 91 4.85 -15.24 3.68
N MET A 92 3.80 -15.99 3.35
CA MET A 92 2.86 -16.56 4.31
C MET A 92 2.70 -18.06 4.10
N GLY A 93 2.56 -18.80 5.19
CA GLY A 93 2.40 -20.25 5.20
C GLY A 93 1.04 -20.65 5.74
N ARG A 94 0.44 -21.67 5.12
CA ARG A 94 -0.80 -22.27 5.61
C ARG A 94 -0.55 -22.96 6.95
N THR A 95 -1.50 -22.83 7.86
CA THR A 95 -1.48 -23.47 9.17
C THR A 95 -2.50 -24.60 9.22
N ILE A 96 -2.42 -25.43 10.26
CA ILE A 96 -3.42 -26.49 10.48
C ILE A 96 -4.74 -25.96 11.06
N CYS A 97 -4.77 -24.73 11.58
CA CYS A 97 -5.93 -24.19 12.28
C CYS A 97 -6.90 -23.54 11.32
N LYS A 98 -8.17 -23.63 11.70
CA LYS A 98 -9.30 -23.05 11.01
C LYS A 98 -9.56 -21.64 11.52
N LYS A 99 -10.27 -20.83 10.74
CA LYS A 99 -10.53 -19.42 11.06
C LYS A 99 -11.23 -19.14 12.40
N HIS A 100 -11.86 -20.14 13.02
CA HIS A 100 -12.63 -19.99 14.25
C HIS A 100 -12.08 -20.82 15.42
N ASP A 101 -10.82 -21.26 15.33
CA ASP A 101 -10.16 -21.95 16.43
C ASP A 101 -9.75 -20.95 17.53
N GLU A 102 -9.81 -21.37 18.80
CA GLU A 102 -9.61 -20.48 19.96
C GLU A 102 -8.14 -20.06 20.19
N ASP A 103 -7.18 -20.64 19.45
CA ASP A 103 -5.74 -20.39 19.60
C ASP A 103 -5.03 -20.25 18.25
N ILE A 104 -5.41 -19.24 17.48
CA ILE A 104 -4.80 -18.93 16.18
C ILE A 104 -3.33 -18.49 16.39
N ASP A 105 -3.02 -17.79 17.47
CA ASP A 105 -1.68 -17.23 17.71
C ASP A 105 -0.60 -18.30 17.94
N ASN A 106 -0.93 -19.43 18.61
CA ASN A 106 0.01 -20.54 18.77
C ASN A 106 -0.13 -21.63 17.69
N CYS A 107 -1.00 -21.43 16.70
CA CYS A 107 -1.21 -22.41 15.64
C CYS A 107 0.07 -22.79 14.87
N PRO A 108 0.39 -24.10 14.73
CA PRO A 108 1.55 -24.54 13.98
C PRO A 108 1.32 -24.51 12.45
N MET A 109 2.43 -24.46 11.71
CA MET A 109 2.41 -24.53 10.24
C MET A 109 1.95 -25.91 9.76
N GLN A 110 1.31 -25.95 8.60
CA GLN A 110 0.95 -27.20 7.93
C GLN A 110 2.18 -27.77 7.21
N GLU A 111 2.52 -29.01 7.54
CA GLU A 111 3.69 -29.71 6.99
C GLU A 111 3.27 -30.88 6.07
N GLY A 112 4.16 -31.28 5.16
CA GLY A 112 3.97 -32.44 4.31
C GLY A 112 3.28 -32.13 2.99
N ALA A 113 2.45 -33.07 2.50
CA ALA A 113 1.86 -32.99 1.16
C ALA A 113 0.88 -31.81 0.97
N GLU A 114 0.37 -31.24 2.07
CA GLU A 114 -0.58 -30.14 2.07
C GLU A 114 0.06 -28.79 2.45
N GLU A 115 1.39 -28.74 2.58
CA GLU A 115 2.13 -27.49 2.80
C GLU A 115 1.85 -26.52 1.64
N LYS A 116 1.43 -25.31 1.98
CA LYS A 116 1.12 -24.25 1.01
C LYS A 116 1.71 -22.93 1.46
N LYS A 117 2.45 -22.28 0.55
CA LYS A 117 3.11 -20.99 0.78
C LYS A 117 2.67 -20.00 -0.27
N VAL A 118 2.25 -18.82 0.15
CA VAL A 118 1.85 -17.74 -0.74
C VAL A 118 2.76 -16.54 -0.52
N ARG A 119 3.08 -15.85 -1.61
CA ARG A 119 3.78 -14.57 -1.57
C ARG A 119 2.85 -13.48 -2.04
N CYS A 120 2.63 -12.49 -1.18
CA CYS A 120 1.71 -11.40 -1.43
C CYS A 120 2.38 -10.05 -1.35
N THR A 121 1.98 -9.13 -2.22
CA THR A 121 2.33 -7.71 -2.16
C THR A 121 1.11 -6.93 -1.69
N PHE A 122 1.27 -6.11 -0.65
CA PHE A 122 0.22 -5.32 -0.04
C PHE A 122 0.56 -3.83 -0.05
N HIS A 123 -0.48 -3.01 -0.23
CA HIS A 123 -0.47 -1.58 0.04
C HIS A 123 -1.47 -1.28 1.15
N VAL A 124 -1.00 -0.78 2.29
CA VAL A 124 -1.85 -0.47 3.44
C VAL A 124 -1.73 1.02 3.76
N ASP A 125 -2.86 1.74 3.79
CA ASP A 125 -2.95 3.10 4.33
C ASP A 125 -3.21 3.01 5.84
N ALA A 126 -2.21 3.39 6.63
CA ALA A 126 -2.37 3.51 8.08
C ALA A 126 -2.71 4.96 8.45
N ARG A 127 -3.72 5.14 9.29
CA ARG A 127 -4.13 6.44 9.81
C ARG A 127 -3.99 6.46 11.33
N PRO A 128 -2.79 6.75 11.85
CA PRO A 128 -2.51 6.70 13.29
C PRO A 128 -3.48 7.51 14.14
N TRP A 129 -3.84 8.72 13.69
CA TRP A 129 -4.75 9.61 14.43
C TRP A 129 -6.18 9.07 14.56
N PHE A 130 -6.54 8.07 13.76
CA PHE A 130 -7.87 7.46 13.74
C PHE A 130 -7.81 5.96 14.06
N SER A 131 -6.65 5.42 14.44
CA SER A 131 -6.41 3.98 14.66
C SER A 131 -6.99 3.09 13.56
N GLN A 132 -6.89 3.55 12.32
CA GLN A 132 -7.58 2.96 11.17
C GLN A 132 -6.57 2.49 10.14
N PHE A 133 -6.80 1.30 9.60
CA PHE A 133 -6.01 0.72 8.53
C PHE A 133 -6.93 0.43 7.34
N THR A 134 -6.43 0.67 6.13
CA THR A 134 -7.17 0.39 4.89
C THR A 134 -6.30 -0.36 3.92
N LEU A 135 -6.76 -1.52 3.47
CA LEU A 135 -6.16 -2.24 2.38
C LEU A 135 -6.45 -1.49 1.07
N LEU A 136 -5.41 -0.92 0.45
CA LEU A 136 -5.53 -0.21 -0.82
C LEU A 136 -5.41 -1.16 -2.01
N TYR A 137 -4.50 -2.12 -1.91
CA TYR A 137 -4.18 -3.07 -2.96
C TYR A 137 -3.52 -4.32 -2.36
N SER A 138 -3.86 -5.47 -2.93
CA SER A 138 -3.24 -6.76 -2.63
C SER A 138 -3.06 -7.55 -3.92
N THR A 139 -1.98 -8.31 -4.02
CA THR A 139 -1.81 -9.31 -5.07
C THR A 139 -1.00 -10.47 -4.50
N CYS A 140 -1.37 -11.70 -4.83
CA CYS A 140 -0.77 -12.90 -4.26
C CYS A 140 -0.41 -13.90 -5.36
N THR A 141 0.67 -14.64 -5.15
CA THR A 141 1.13 -15.71 -6.03
C THR A 141 1.48 -16.94 -5.19
N GLY A 142 1.27 -18.16 -5.72
CA GLY A 142 1.75 -19.40 -5.06
C GLY A 142 0.69 -20.28 -4.38
N GLY A 143 -0.56 -20.30 -4.83
CA GLY A 143 -1.53 -21.28 -4.36
C GLY A 143 -2.53 -21.68 -5.43
N GLU A 144 -2.94 -22.96 -5.49
CA GLU A 144 -4.11 -23.36 -6.27
C GLU A 144 -5.31 -22.54 -5.79
N GLY A 145 -5.87 -21.73 -6.70
CA GLY A 145 -6.95 -20.80 -6.39
C GLY A 145 -6.55 -19.35 -6.14
N ALA A 146 -5.42 -18.85 -6.66
CA ALA A 146 -5.12 -17.40 -6.63
C ALA A 146 -5.59 -16.68 -7.92
N PRO A 147 -6.87 -16.26 -8.05
CA PRO A 147 -7.17 -15.13 -8.90
C PRO A 147 -6.55 -13.89 -8.24
N GLY A 148 -5.95 -13.02 -9.04
CA GLY A 148 -5.42 -11.73 -8.57
C GLY A 148 -6.50 -10.97 -7.81
N PHE A 149 -6.43 -11.04 -6.48
CA PHE A 149 -7.46 -10.52 -5.59
C PHE A 149 -7.19 -9.04 -5.35
N SER A 150 -7.65 -8.22 -6.28
CA SER A 150 -7.70 -6.77 -6.10
C SER A 150 -9.04 -6.42 -5.45
N GLN A 151 -9.12 -6.56 -4.13
CA GLN A 151 -10.27 -6.05 -3.38
C GLN A 151 -9.93 -4.73 -2.72
N LYS A 152 -10.77 -3.73 -3.01
CA LYS A 152 -10.80 -2.46 -2.29
C LYS A 152 -11.89 -2.60 -1.23
N LYS A 153 -11.52 -3.01 -0.01
CA LYS A 153 -12.45 -3.12 1.12
C LYS A 153 -12.39 -1.86 1.98
N SER A 154 -13.52 -1.55 2.62
CA SER A 154 -13.72 -0.39 3.48
C SER A 154 -12.77 -0.41 4.69
N PRO A 155 -12.42 0.75 5.27
CA PRO A 155 -11.57 0.80 6.45
C PRO A 155 -12.21 0.03 7.61
N LEU A 156 -11.48 -0.92 8.17
CA LEU A 156 -11.83 -1.54 9.44
C LEU A 156 -11.15 -0.73 10.56
N PRO A 157 -11.89 -0.29 11.59
CA PRO A 157 -11.27 0.10 12.86
C PRO A 157 -10.58 -1.15 13.44
N LEU A 158 -9.29 -1.05 13.78
CA LEU A 158 -8.71 -2.04 14.68
C LEU A 158 -9.17 -1.66 16.09
N GLU A 159 -10.03 -2.46 16.69
CA GLU A 159 -10.25 -2.43 18.13
C GLU A 159 -8.98 -2.96 18.81
N CYS A 160 -8.05 -2.06 19.10
CA CYS A 160 -6.90 -2.34 19.95
C CYS A 160 -7.32 -2.31 21.43
N ASP A 161 -8.21 -3.19 21.84
CA ASP A 161 -8.53 -3.40 23.26
C ASP A 161 -8.06 -4.80 23.68
N SER A 162 -6.93 -4.81 24.40
CA SER A 162 -6.52 -5.80 25.43
C SER A 162 -5.09 -6.33 25.31
N LEU A 163 -4.10 -5.44 25.18
CA LEU A 163 -2.71 -5.77 25.54
C LEU A 163 -2.11 -4.79 26.55
N TYR A 164 -2.91 -4.37 27.54
CA TYR A 164 -2.45 -3.86 28.84
C TYR A 164 -3.59 -3.96 29.88
N SER A 165 -3.84 -5.17 30.40
CA SER A 165 -4.31 -5.42 31.78
C SER A 165 -4.18 -6.89 32.13
#